data_AF-A0A2S0L7Q4-F1
#
_entry.id   AF-A0A2S0L7Q4-F1
#
_cell.length_a   1.000
_cell.length_b   1.000
_cell.length_c   1.000
_cell.angle_alpha   90.00
_cell.angle_beta   90.00
_cell.angle_gamma   90.00
#
_symmetry.space_group_name_H-M   'P 1'
#
loop_
_entity.id
_entity.type
_entity.pdbx_description
1 polymer ?
#
loop_
_entity_poly.entity_id
_entity_poly.type
_entity_poly.pdbx_seq_one_letter_code
_entity_poly.pdbx_strand_id
1 'polypeptide(L)'
;MRLKFLAPTLLVGMMVLTTSCKKDEEQSPASNVKEVKELNASSQTEWTYFSFSEGKQVAVTNPRTSNNWDIAFNRYNVKTNGGTSGLGGVEVVNTGSKDFDAVTQYPGAGYQKDEEVTTYGRPKEGQSTPTVTTNSVNKAITGTVMNPDPKGFYNYAPPAQGSNAPHINLTKYVYVIKTTKGSYVKIQITEYTNSKGETGYLTFKYDTLTSQAPVEKVSLTFTKAAAEIQLDATADWQYFSLATGSVVSATQSNTTSWDIAFKEYYVKLNGGVNGKGKGEALKTESKDFESVKETITVGFEKDKEVTFKAMGGKETKENVSPVLTGGFGSTTGTININPANMQKWGSVYAPNNWVYIIKTADGKYAKVQVTDFYKEVSGKKTENFPKLKYQLSDTQSK
;
A
#
# COMPACT_ATOMS: atom_id res chain seq x y z
N MET A 1 22.64 -84.49 -6.47
CA MET A 1 22.62 -84.34 -7.95
C MET A 1 23.21 -82.98 -8.25
N ARG A 2 24.30 -82.79 -9.01
CA ARG A 2 24.59 -83.18 -10.42
C ARG A 2 23.50 -82.61 -11.36
N LEU A 3 23.81 -81.85 -12.42
CA LEU A 3 25.09 -81.75 -13.16
C LEU A 3 25.24 -80.44 -14.00
N LYS A 4 26.47 -79.87 -14.05
CA LYS A 4 27.11 -79.01 -15.10
C LYS A 4 26.38 -77.72 -15.60
N PHE A 5 27.02 -76.54 -15.60
CA PHE A 5 28.12 -76.06 -16.49
C PHE A 5 27.74 -75.97 -17.99
N LEU A 6 27.69 -74.74 -18.52
CA LEU A 6 28.28 -74.36 -19.81
C LEU A 6 28.27 -72.84 -20.00
N ALA A 7 29.44 -72.27 -20.27
CA ALA A 7 29.61 -70.99 -20.97
C ALA A 7 30.61 -71.24 -22.11
N PRO A 8 30.38 -70.66 -23.30
CA PRO A 8 31.54 -70.19 -24.07
C PRO A 8 31.27 -68.97 -24.97
N THR A 9 32.20 -68.00 -24.96
CA THR A 9 32.58 -67.14 -26.13
C THR A 9 31.49 -66.20 -26.71
N LEU A 10 31.75 -65.07 -27.38
CA LEU A 10 32.95 -64.27 -27.74
C LEU A 10 32.47 -62.77 -27.87
N LEU A 11 33.22 -61.72 -28.19
CA LEU A 11 34.56 -61.56 -28.76
C LEU A 11 35.29 -60.34 -28.12
N VAL A 12 35.85 -59.43 -28.92
CA VAL A 12 36.63 -58.22 -28.56
C VAL A 12 35.78 -56.95 -28.73
N GLY A 13 36.05 -55.90 -27.94
CA GLY A 13 35.42 -54.58 -28.11
C GLY A 13 35.96 -53.43 -27.25
N MET A 14 37.28 -53.35 -27.02
CA MET A 14 37.86 -52.28 -26.18
C MET A 14 37.92 -50.94 -26.93
N MET A 15 36.97 -50.03 -26.68
CA MET A 15 37.01 -48.67 -27.19
C MET A 15 36.78 -47.66 -26.07
N VAL A 16 37.84 -46.95 -25.67
CA VAL A 16 37.76 -45.86 -24.70
C VAL A 16 37.31 -44.59 -25.42
N LEU A 17 36.08 -44.15 -25.18
CA LEU A 17 35.61 -42.82 -25.51
C LEU A 17 35.22 -42.10 -24.22
N THR A 18 35.80 -40.93 -23.99
CA THR A 18 35.66 -40.17 -22.76
C THR A 18 34.29 -39.49 -22.70
N THR A 19 33.38 -40.03 -21.90
CA THR A 19 32.13 -39.37 -21.54
C THR A 19 32.43 -38.16 -20.65
N SER A 20 32.80 -37.04 -21.27
CA SER A 20 32.79 -35.73 -20.61
C SER A 20 31.39 -35.48 -20.09
N CYS A 21 31.24 -35.44 -18.77
CA CYS A 21 29.95 -35.16 -18.14
C CYS A 21 29.51 -33.75 -18.56
N LYS A 22 28.49 -33.69 -19.44
CA LYS A 22 27.71 -32.45 -19.60
C LYS A 22 27.06 -32.16 -18.26
N LYS A 23 27.67 -31.22 -17.54
CA LYS A 23 27.10 -30.62 -16.36
C LYS A 23 26.06 -29.64 -16.88
N ASP A 24 24.79 -30.01 -16.80
CA ASP A 24 23.71 -29.10 -17.18
C ASP A 24 23.76 -27.91 -16.21
N GLU A 25 24.17 -26.76 -16.72
CA GLU A 25 24.15 -25.51 -15.96
C GLU A 25 22.71 -25.03 -15.89
N GLU A 26 22.09 -25.20 -14.72
CA GLU A 26 20.90 -24.44 -14.36
C GLU A 26 21.25 -22.94 -14.46
N GLN A 27 20.82 -22.30 -15.54
CA GLN A 27 20.97 -20.86 -15.71
C GLN A 27 20.12 -20.16 -14.63
N SER A 28 20.77 -19.81 -13.52
CA SER A 28 20.27 -18.80 -12.60
C SER A 28 19.86 -17.57 -13.42
N PRO A 29 18.63 -17.03 -13.24
CA PRO A 29 18.16 -15.91 -14.05
C PRO A 29 19.09 -14.72 -13.86
N ALA A 30 19.63 -14.20 -14.97
CA ALA A 30 20.59 -13.12 -14.94
C ALA A 30 19.98 -11.87 -14.28
N SER A 31 20.33 -11.64 -13.01
CA SER A 31 19.88 -10.48 -12.24
C SER A 31 20.53 -9.23 -12.84
N ASN A 32 19.69 -8.38 -13.46
CA ASN A 32 20.14 -7.19 -14.17
C ASN A 32 20.26 -6.01 -13.19
N VAL A 33 21.03 -6.21 -12.11
CA VAL A 33 21.20 -5.23 -11.04
C VAL A 33 21.81 -3.96 -11.61
N LYS A 34 21.04 -2.88 -11.59
CA LYS A 34 21.47 -1.54 -11.99
C LYS A 34 21.86 -0.75 -10.75
N GLU A 35 22.97 -0.04 -10.82
CA GLU A 35 23.46 0.83 -9.75
C GLU A 35 23.45 2.29 -10.23
N VAL A 36 22.91 3.19 -9.42
CA VAL A 36 22.93 4.64 -9.63
C VAL A 36 23.80 5.23 -8.53
N LYS A 37 24.84 5.99 -8.90
CA LYS A 37 25.80 6.61 -7.97
C LYS A 37 25.59 8.10 -7.89
N GLU A 38 25.79 8.64 -6.68
CA GLU A 38 25.81 10.08 -6.39
C GLU A 38 24.60 10.86 -6.95
N LEU A 39 23.39 10.28 -6.95
CA LEU A 39 22.19 10.98 -7.40
C LEU A 39 21.92 12.19 -6.49
N ASN A 40 22.18 13.38 -7.02
CA ASN A 40 22.09 14.63 -6.27
C ASN A 40 20.64 14.94 -5.87
N ALA A 41 20.31 14.78 -4.59
CA ALA A 41 19.10 15.25 -3.94
C ALA A 41 19.45 16.24 -2.79
N SER A 42 20.58 16.94 -2.92
CA SER A 42 21.14 17.78 -1.85
C SER A 42 20.36 19.08 -1.62
N SER A 43 19.52 19.50 -2.58
CA SER A 43 18.61 20.63 -2.43
C SER A 43 17.60 20.42 -1.30
N GLN A 44 17.21 21.52 -0.66
CA GLN A 44 16.15 21.54 0.36
C GLN A 44 14.77 21.83 -0.23
N THR A 45 14.69 22.43 -1.43
CA THR A 45 13.42 22.77 -2.11
C THR A 45 13.12 21.84 -3.28
N GLU A 46 14.14 21.51 -4.08
CA GLU A 46 13.98 20.80 -5.33
C GLU A 46 13.86 19.29 -5.14
N TRP A 47 13.19 18.64 -6.09
CA TRP A 47 12.99 17.21 -6.13
C TRP A 47 13.71 16.62 -7.34
N THR A 48 14.55 15.62 -7.11
CA THR A 48 15.25 14.87 -8.15
C THR A 48 14.43 13.64 -8.53
N TYR A 49 13.80 13.68 -9.71
CA TYR A 49 12.88 12.66 -10.21
C TYR A 49 13.61 11.57 -11.02
N PHE A 50 13.20 10.32 -10.86
CA PHE A 50 13.80 9.15 -11.52
C PHE A 50 12.74 8.24 -12.16
N SER A 51 13.11 7.61 -13.27
CA SER A 51 12.27 6.67 -14.04
C SER A 51 12.97 5.31 -14.06
N PHE A 52 12.35 4.26 -13.50
CA PHE A 52 12.97 2.93 -13.47
C PHE A 52 12.98 2.27 -14.86
N SER A 53 12.01 2.61 -15.72
CA SER A 53 11.97 2.14 -17.11
C SER A 53 13.03 2.79 -18.00
N GLU A 54 13.36 4.06 -17.78
CA GLU A 54 14.46 4.74 -18.51
C GLU A 54 15.83 4.59 -17.82
N GLY A 55 15.83 4.21 -16.54
CA GLY A 55 17.02 3.97 -15.72
C GLY A 55 17.82 5.23 -15.36
N LYS A 56 17.22 6.41 -15.41
CA LYS A 56 17.88 7.71 -15.27
C LYS A 56 17.00 8.77 -14.59
N GLN A 57 17.60 9.91 -14.28
CA GLN A 57 16.89 11.13 -13.89
C GLN A 57 16.02 11.65 -15.05
N VAL A 58 14.83 12.16 -14.73
CA VAL A 58 13.87 12.73 -15.70
C VAL A 58 13.43 14.13 -15.29
N ALA A 59 13.08 14.97 -16.28
CA ALA A 59 12.47 16.27 -16.03
C ALA A 59 10.96 16.14 -15.80
N VAL A 60 10.42 16.87 -14.81
CA VAL A 60 9.01 16.81 -14.41
C VAL A 60 8.50 18.22 -14.12
N THR A 61 7.74 18.80 -15.05
CA THR A 61 7.19 20.16 -14.92
C THR A 61 6.04 20.23 -13.91
N ASN A 62 5.23 19.18 -13.80
CA ASN A 62 4.18 19.08 -12.78
C ASN A 62 4.00 17.62 -12.32
N PRO A 63 4.49 17.25 -11.12
CA PRO A 63 4.39 15.87 -10.62
C PRO A 63 2.94 15.39 -10.46
N ARG A 64 1.98 16.31 -10.26
CA ARG A 64 0.55 15.98 -10.14
C ARG A 64 -0.13 15.64 -11.46
N THR A 65 0.54 15.82 -12.61
CA THR A 65 -0.01 15.49 -13.96
C THR A 65 0.95 14.71 -14.87
N SER A 66 2.23 14.54 -14.52
CA SER A 66 3.20 13.79 -15.34
C SER A 66 3.30 12.29 -14.96
N ASN A 67 3.43 11.41 -15.96
CA ASN A 67 3.51 9.94 -15.84
C ASN A 67 4.84 9.32 -16.33
N ASN A 68 5.88 10.15 -16.43
CA ASN A 68 7.24 9.79 -16.89
C ASN A 68 8.24 9.53 -15.75
N TRP A 69 7.79 9.61 -14.49
CA TRP A 69 8.60 9.41 -13.29
C TRP A 69 7.92 8.41 -12.36
N ASP A 70 8.71 7.64 -11.60
CA ASP A 70 8.19 6.65 -10.64
C ASP A 70 8.47 7.09 -9.19
N ILE A 71 9.69 7.61 -8.92
CA ILE A 71 10.19 8.00 -7.59
C ILE A 71 10.92 9.33 -7.68
N ALA A 72 10.96 10.09 -6.57
CA ALA A 72 11.76 11.31 -6.47
C ALA A 72 12.29 11.53 -5.04
N PHE A 73 13.42 12.25 -4.95
CA PHE A 73 14.18 12.47 -3.72
C PHE A 73 14.38 13.96 -3.43
N ASN A 74 14.33 14.35 -2.16
CA ASN A 74 14.64 15.70 -1.64
C ASN A 74 15.23 15.56 -0.23
N ARG A 75 16.54 15.78 -0.05
CA ARG A 75 17.29 15.37 1.15
C ARG A 75 16.98 13.91 1.51
N TYR A 76 16.34 13.68 2.66
CA TYR A 76 15.90 12.36 3.15
C TYR A 76 14.41 12.06 2.85
N ASN A 77 13.68 13.01 2.25
CA ASN A 77 12.29 12.82 1.83
C ASN A 77 12.24 12.01 0.53
N VAL A 78 11.30 11.06 0.44
CA VAL A 78 11.07 10.22 -0.74
C VAL A 78 9.60 10.27 -1.10
N LYS A 79 9.30 10.60 -2.35
CA LYS A 79 7.93 10.59 -2.88
C LYS A 79 7.84 9.74 -4.13
N THR A 80 6.66 9.21 -4.44
CA THR A 80 6.42 8.41 -5.63
C THR A 80 5.27 8.96 -6.47
N ASN A 81 5.13 8.49 -7.71
CA ASN A 81 4.05 8.92 -8.60
C ASN A 81 2.72 8.22 -8.25
N GLY A 82 2.26 8.40 -7.03
CA GLY A 82 1.03 7.82 -6.49
C GLY A 82 0.49 8.66 -5.33
N GLY A 83 -0.60 8.20 -4.71
CA GLY A 83 -1.18 8.83 -3.52
C GLY A 83 -1.45 10.32 -3.69
N THR A 84 -1.03 11.12 -2.70
CA THR A 84 -1.12 12.59 -2.76
C THR A 84 -0.03 13.25 -3.62
N SER A 85 0.93 12.50 -4.17
CA SER A 85 2.09 13.02 -4.91
C SER A 85 1.90 13.03 -6.43
N GLY A 86 1.18 12.05 -6.99
CA GLY A 86 1.00 11.90 -8.44
C GLY A 86 -0.06 10.88 -8.84
N LEU A 87 -0.47 10.92 -10.11
CA LEU A 87 -1.56 10.10 -10.66
C LEU A 87 -1.12 8.72 -11.18
N GLY A 88 0.18 8.43 -11.23
CA GLY A 88 0.73 7.21 -11.82
C GLY A 88 0.46 5.92 -11.04
N GLY A 89 -0.22 5.99 -9.89
CA GLY A 89 -0.63 4.85 -9.09
C GLY A 89 0.50 4.08 -8.40
N VAL A 90 1.67 4.70 -8.21
CA VAL A 90 2.84 4.06 -7.58
C VAL A 90 2.61 3.81 -6.09
N GLU A 91 3.07 2.64 -5.63
CA GLU A 91 2.90 2.15 -4.25
C GLU A 91 4.20 1.45 -3.80
N VAL A 92 4.58 1.55 -2.52
CA VAL A 92 5.86 1.06 -1.98
C VAL A 92 5.68 0.20 -0.74
N VAL A 93 6.37 -0.93 -0.66
CA VAL A 93 6.44 -1.78 0.55
C VAL A 93 7.89 -1.91 1.02
N ASN A 94 8.13 -1.80 2.32
CA ASN A 94 9.40 -2.23 2.93
C ASN A 94 9.33 -3.74 3.18
N THR A 95 10.27 -4.52 2.64
CA THR A 95 10.26 -5.99 2.76
C THR A 95 10.68 -6.51 4.14
N GLY A 96 11.27 -5.65 4.99
CA GLY A 96 11.95 -6.05 6.22
C GLY A 96 13.34 -6.66 5.99
N SER A 97 13.67 -7.09 4.77
CA SER A 97 15.01 -7.58 4.43
C SER A 97 16.01 -6.43 4.30
N LYS A 98 17.26 -6.69 4.69
CA LYS A 98 18.44 -5.88 4.34
C LYS A 98 19.37 -6.58 3.35
N ASP A 99 19.06 -7.82 3.01
CA ASP A 99 19.66 -8.57 1.93
C ASP A 99 18.83 -8.36 0.66
N PHE A 100 19.43 -7.70 -0.34
CA PHE A 100 18.81 -7.40 -1.63
C PHE A 100 18.72 -8.62 -2.55
N ASP A 101 19.60 -9.59 -2.36
CA ASP A 101 19.75 -10.73 -3.25
C ASP A 101 18.80 -11.86 -2.78
N ALA A 102 18.54 -11.96 -1.47
CA ALA A 102 17.44 -12.73 -0.89
C ALA A 102 16.03 -12.25 -1.30
N VAL A 103 15.85 -10.99 -1.71
CA VAL A 103 14.57 -10.50 -2.26
C VAL A 103 14.48 -10.88 -3.74
N THR A 104 13.97 -12.08 -4.01
CA THR A 104 13.77 -12.62 -5.37
C THR A 104 12.34 -12.50 -5.88
N GLN A 105 11.38 -12.17 -5.02
CA GLN A 105 9.95 -12.09 -5.34
C GLN A 105 9.30 -10.85 -4.72
N TYR A 106 8.27 -10.29 -5.37
CA TYR A 106 7.56 -9.11 -4.85
C TYR A 106 6.45 -9.50 -3.86
N PRO A 107 6.28 -8.80 -2.72
CA PRO A 107 5.16 -9.04 -1.81
C PRO A 107 3.81 -8.87 -2.51
N GLY A 108 2.80 -9.65 -2.11
CA GLY A 108 1.44 -9.54 -2.66
C GLY A 108 0.57 -8.45 -2.03
N ALA A 109 0.98 -7.88 -0.90
CA ALA A 109 0.23 -6.85 -0.17
C ALA A 109 1.16 -5.98 0.69
N GLY A 110 0.60 -5.01 1.42
CA GLY A 110 1.35 -4.14 2.35
C GLY A 110 1.97 -2.89 1.72
N TYR A 111 1.68 -2.61 0.44
CA TYR A 111 2.13 -1.40 -0.23
C TYR A 111 1.43 -0.15 0.32
N GLN A 112 2.21 0.90 0.52
CA GLN A 112 1.77 2.22 0.96
C GLN A 112 1.82 3.21 -0.20
N LYS A 113 0.79 4.05 -0.29
CA LYS A 113 0.76 5.21 -1.18
C LYS A 113 1.42 6.41 -0.50
N ASP A 114 1.72 7.43 -1.27
CA ASP A 114 2.14 8.71 -0.73
C ASP A 114 1.01 9.39 0.04
N GLU A 115 1.36 9.97 1.18
CA GLU A 115 0.47 10.77 2.03
C GLU A 115 1.13 12.11 2.33
N GLU A 116 0.34 13.15 2.61
CA GLU A 116 0.87 14.41 3.10
C GLU A 116 1.28 14.29 4.57
N VAL A 117 2.51 14.68 4.87
CA VAL A 117 3.12 14.61 6.20
C VAL A 117 3.60 16.00 6.59
N THR A 118 3.02 16.53 7.66
CA THR A 118 3.45 17.77 8.29
C THR A 118 4.52 17.45 9.34
N THR A 119 5.72 17.99 9.15
CA THR A 119 6.83 17.92 10.10
C THR A 119 7.06 19.27 10.78
N TYR A 120 7.58 19.22 12.00
CA TYR A 120 7.89 20.38 12.83
C TYR A 120 9.40 20.43 13.05
N GLY A 121 10.10 21.22 12.23
CA GLY A 121 11.51 21.52 12.39
C GLY A 121 11.78 22.53 13.51
N ARG A 122 13.06 22.71 13.86
CA ARG A 122 13.48 23.78 14.77
C ARG A 122 13.00 25.15 14.26
N PRO A 123 12.76 26.14 15.13
CA PRO A 123 12.59 27.52 14.71
C PRO A 123 13.79 27.99 13.88
N LYS A 124 13.56 28.92 12.94
CA LYS A 124 14.66 29.64 12.29
C LYS A 124 15.28 30.63 13.27
N GLU A 125 16.48 31.09 12.95
CA GLU A 125 17.12 32.19 13.68
C GLU A 125 16.19 33.42 13.73
N GLY A 126 16.04 34.02 14.92
CA GLY A 126 15.08 35.10 15.17
C GLY A 126 13.61 34.68 15.30
N GLN A 127 13.27 33.39 15.25
CA GLN A 127 11.89 32.90 15.44
C GLN A 127 11.75 32.05 16.71
N SER A 128 10.59 32.15 17.37
CA SER A 128 10.23 31.34 18.55
C SER A 128 9.36 30.12 18.20
N THR A 129 8.72 30.11 17.03
CA THR A 129 7.81 29.05 16.58
C THR A 129 8.54 27.99 15.73
N PRO A 130 8.19 26.70 15.84
CA PRO A 130 8.75 25.64 14.99
C PRO A 130 8.55 25.90 13.49
N THR A 131 9.52 25.50 12.66
CA THR A 131 9.36 25.54 11.20
C THR A 131 8.40 24.42 10.79
N VAL A 132 7.18 24.77 10.38
CA VAL A 132 6.20 23.80 9.86
C VAL A 132 6.51 23.53 8.38
N THR A 133 6.48 22.27 7.95
CA THR A 133 6.64 21.88 6.54
C THR A 133 5.77 20.68 6.22
N THR A 134 4.91 20.80 5.20
CA THR A 134 4.04 19.70 4.74
C THR A 134 4.52 19.20 3.38
N ASN A 135 5.00 17.96 3.34
CA ASN A 135 5.45 17.29 2.12
C ASN A 135 4.56 16.11 1.81
N SER A 136 4.23 15.90 0.53
CA SER A 136 3.66 14.63 0.06
C SER A 136 4.78 13.61 -0.12
N VAL A 137 4.75 12.52 0.64
CA VAL A 137 5.85 11.55 0.77
C VAL A 137 5.35 10.12 0.98
N ASN A 138 6.16 9.14 0.58
CA ASN A 138 5.89 7.74 0.87
C ASN A 138 6.49 7.32 2.21
N LYS A 139 5.63 7.00 3.19
CA LYS A 139 6.03 6.65 4.57
C LYS A 139 6.77 5.31 4.68
N ALA A 140 6.64 4.41 3.71
CA ALA A 140 7.34 3.13 3.75
C ALA A 140 8.86 3.30 3.59
N ILE A 141 9.31 4.31 2.84
CA ILE A 141 10.70 4.52 2.42
C ILE A 141 11.30 5.86 2.86
N THR A 142 10.50 6.91 3.09
CA THR A 142 10.99 8.24 3.53
C THR A 142 11.81 8.18 4.82
N GLY A 143 12.94 8.89 4.83
CA GLY A 143 13.82 8.99 5.99
C GLY A 143 13.15 9.59 7.22
N THR A 144 13.64 9.19 8.39
CA THR A 144 13.03 9.46 9.70
C THR A 144 13.97 10.29 10.60
N VAL A 145 13.42 10.86 11.66
CA VAL A 145 14.16 11.62 12.68
C VAL A 145 13.85 11.03 14.05
N MET A 146 14.88 10.67 14.81
CA MET A 146 14.80 10.11 16.17
C MET A 146 13.83 8.91 16.33
N ASN A 147 13.57 8.16 15.26
CA ASN A 147 12.70 7.00 15.33
C ASN A 147 13.48 5.80 15.92
N PRO A 148 13.01 5.15 17.01
CA PRO A 148 13.67 3.97 17.56
C PRO A 148 13.55 2.72 16.66
N ASP A 149 12.54 2.64 15.79
CA ASP A 149 12.38 1.58 14.78
C ASP A 149 12.18 2.18 13.37
N PRO A 150 13.25 2.70 12.75
CA PRO A 150 13.18 3.42 11.49
C PRO A 150 12.96 2.47 10.30
N LYS A 151 11.77 2.51 9.70
CA LYS A 151 11.47 1.75 8.46
C LYS A 151 11.89 2.48 7.17
N GLY A 152 12.04 3.81 7.23
CA GLY A 152 12.59 4.60 6.14
C GLY A 152 14.04 4.26 5.79
N PHE A 153 14.55 4.72 4.66
CA PHE A 153 15.91 4.36 4.18
C PHE A 153 17.03 4.92 5.08
N TYR A 154 16.67 5.90 5.91
CA TYR A 154 17.55 6.79 6.66
C TYR A 154 16.90 7.11 8.01
N ASN A 155 17.71 7.24 9.06
CA ASN A 155 17.32 7.81 10.34
C ASN A 155 18.36 8.84 10.79
N TYR A 156 17.89 10.01 11.19
CA TYR A 156 18.72 11.09 11.73
C TYR A 156 18.51 11.22 13.24
N ALA A 157 19.59 11.07 14.00
CA ALA A 157 19.66 11.60 15.35
C ALA A 157 20.44 12.93 15.32
N PRO A 158 19.86 14.05 15.81
CA PRO A 158 20.59 15.28 16.00
C PRO A 158 21.72 15.08 17.03
N PRO A 159 22.75 15.95 17.02
CA PRO A 159 23.81 15.88 18.02
C PRO A 159 23.25 15.96 19.45
N ALA A 160 23.79 15.12 20.34
CA ALA A 160 23.53 15.23 21.78
C ALA A 160 24.08 16.56 22.33
N GLN A 161 23.53 17.04 23.45
CA GLN A 161 24.00 18.27 24.09
C GLN A 161 25.49 18.14 24.46
N GLY A 162 26.33 19.05 23.97
CA GLY A 162 27.79 18.99 24.11
C GLY A 162 28.53 18.23 23.00
N SER A 163 27.82 17.62 22.04
CA SER A 163 28.39 17.05 20.82
C SER A 163 27.99 17.88 19.59
N ASN A 164 28.87 17.92 18.60
CA ASN A 164 28.59 18.52 17.28
C ASN A 164 28.36 17.46 16.19
N ALA A 165 28.46 16.16 16.51
CA ALA A 165 28.32 15.09 15.53
C ALA A 165 26.84 14.71 15.30
N PRO A 166 26.26 14.93 14.11
CA PRO A 166 24.98 14.34 13.74
C PRO A 166 25.18 12.85 13.42
N HIS A 167 24.26 11.99 13.84
CA HIS A 167 24.33 10.57 13.52
C HIS A 167 23.31 10.23 12.43
N ILE A 168 23.83 9.88 11.24
CA ILE A 168 23.07 9.38 10.10
C ILE A 168 23.19 7.86 10.10
N ASN A 169 22.05 7.17 10.17
CA ASN A 169 21.98 5.72 10.05
C ASN A 169 21.20 5.34 8.79
N LEU A 170 21.89 4.79 7.78
CA LEU A 170 21.22 4.19 6.63
C LEU A 170 20.73 2.80 7.01
N THR A 171 19.42 2.62 6.98
CA THR A 171 18.78 1.39 7.46
C THR A 171 19.05 0.19 6.55
N LYS A 172 19.36 0.47 5.28
CA LYS A 172 19.67 -0.47 4.19
C LYS A 172 18.59 -1.53 3.95
N TYR A 173 17.33 -1.23 4.29
CA TYR A 173 16.21 -2.08 3.89
C TYR A 173 16.05 -2.13 2.37
N VAL A 174 15.49 -3.24 1.89
CA VAL A 174 15.06 -3.44 0.52
C VAL A 174 13.59 -3.09 0.42
N TYR A 175 13.25 -2.19 -0.48
CA TYR A 175 11.88 -1.78 -0.77
C TYR A 175 11.46 -2.37 -2.11
N VAL A 176 10.18 -2.71 -2.26
CA VAL A 176 9.60 -3.03 -3.56
C VAL A 176 8.61 -1.94 -3.96
N ILE A 177 8.78 -1.43 -5.17
CA ILE A 177 8.00 -0.35 -5.77
C ILE A 177 7.21 -0.92 -6.94
N LYS A 178 5.90 -0.70 -6.94
CA LYS A 178 5.00 -0.98 -8.06
C LYS A 178 4.95 0.25 -8.96
N THR A 179 5.63 0.22 -10.11
CA THR A 179 5.91 1.39 -10.96
C THR A 179 4.69 1.89 -11.73
N THR A 180 4.82 3.05 -12.37
CA THR A 180 3.80 3.63 -13.28
C THR A 180 3.45 2.76 -14.48
N LYS A 181 4.21 1.69 -14.73
CA LYS A 181 3.98 0.69 -15.80
C LYS A 181 3.48 -0.65 -15.27
N GLY A 182 3.19 -0.75 -13.96
CA GLY A 182 2.77 -1.99 -13.29
C GLY A 182 3.89 -3.01 -13.05
N SER A 183 5.15 -2.66 -13.34
CA SER A 183 6.31 -3.49 -13.02
C SER A 183 6.62 -3.43 -11.52
N TYR A 184 7.18 -4.48 -10.95
CA TYR A 184 7.71 -4.45 -9.58
C TYR A 184 9.23 -4.29 -9.61
N VAL A 185 9.77 -3.33 -8.88
CA VAL A 185 11.20 -3.02 -8.80
C VAL A 185 11.65 -3.12 -7.35
N LYS A 186 12.66 -3.95 -7.05
CA LYS A 186 13.36 -3.87 -5.77
C LYS A 186 14.39 -2.75 -5.82
N ILE A 187 14.50 -1.97 -4.74
CA ILE A 187 15.51 -0.92 -4.56
C ILE A 187 16.11 -1.00 -3.15
N GLN A 188 17.42 -0.80 -3.06
CA GLN A 188 18.14 -0.61 -1.79
C GLN A 188 19.07 0.61 -1.92
N ILE A 189 18.87 1.58 -1.03
CA ILE A 189 19.76 2.75 -0.89
C ILE A 189 20.94 2.34 -0.02
N THR A 190 22.15 2.57 -0.52
CA THR A 190 23.42 2.05 0.04
C THR A 190 24.32 3.15 0.61
N GLU A 191 24.26 4.36 0.05
CA GLU A 191 25.02 5.55 0.48
C GLU A 191 24.19 6.85 0.31
N TYR A 192 24.53 7.90 1.07
CA TYR A 192 23.91 9.23 1.08
C TYR A 192 24.92 10.40 0.96
N THR A 193 26.22 10.08 0.90
CA THR A 193 27.29 11.03 0.53
C THR A 193 27.80 10.80 -0.89
N ASN A 194 28.51 11.80 -1.44
CA ASN A 194 29.36 11.60 -2.61
C ASN A 194 30.82 11.34 -2.20
N SER A 195 31.67 11.10 -3.20
CA SER A 195 33.12 10.92 -3.13
C SER A 195 33.90 12.05 -2.44
N LYS A 196 33.29 13.21 -2.16
CA LYS A 196 33.87 14.31 -1.36
C LYS A 196 33.37 14.35 0.09
N GLY A 197 32.42 13.49 0.46
CA GLY A 197 31.73 13.52 1.76
C GLY A 197 30.55 14.49 1.85
N GLU A 198 30.15 15.15 0.74
CA GLU A 198 29.00 16.07 0.73
C GLU A 198 27.69 15.28 0.92
N THR A 199 26.78 15.71 1.82
CA THR A 199 25.55 14.96 2.14
C THR A 199 24.37 15.31 1.22
N GLY A 200 23.59 14.31 0.86
CA GLY A 200 22.43 14.46 -0.05
C GLY A 200 22.65 13.90 -1.44
N TYR A 201 23.59 12.96 -1.60
CA TYR A 201 23.90 12.30 -2.86
C TYR A 201 23.62 10.80 -2.69
N LEU A 202 22.53 10.29 -3.26
CA LEU A 202 22.13 8.90 -3.04
C LEU A 202 22.89 7.96 -3.98
N THR A 203 23.44 6.89 -3.42
CA THR A 203 23.76 5.68 -4.19
C THR A 203 22.73 4.60 -3.88
N PHE A 204 22.22 3.92 -4.91
CA PHE A 204 21.27 2.82 -4.76
C PHE A 204 21.43 1.76 -5.85
N LYS A 205 21.15 0.50 -5.50
CA LYS A 205 20.97 -0.60 -6.45
C LYS A 205 19.49 -0.95 -6.63
N TYR A 206 19.09 -1.33 -7.84
CA TYR A 206 17.73 -1.76 -8.17
C TYR A 206 17.68 -2.85 -9.25
N ASP A 207 16.65 -3.68 -9.23
CA ASP A 207 16.38 -4.73 -10.23
C ASP A 207 14.87 -5.01 -10.33
N THR A 208 14.43 -5.64 -11.42
CA THR A 208 13.02 -5.97 -11.67
C THR A 208 12.64 -7.32 -11.03
N LEU A 209 11.49 -7.37 -10.36
CA LEU A 209 10.91 -8.60 -9.82
C LEU A 209 9.77 -9.07 -10.72
N THR A 210 9.86 -10.31 -11.20
CA THR A 210 8.91 -10.89 -12.17
C THR A 210 7.90 -11.86 -11.56
N SER A 211 8.15 -12.37 -10.35
CA SER A 211 7.24 -13.28 -9.64
C SER A 211 6.80 -12.74 -8.28
N GLN A 212 5.55 -13.05 -7.92
CA GLN A 212 4.96 -12.71 -6.63
C GLN A 212 5.39 -13.73 -5.56
N ALA A 213 5.67 -13.26 -4.35
CA ALA A 213 5.90 -14.14 -3.20
C ALA A 213 4.59 -14.87 -2.83
N PRO A 214 4.63 -16.14 -2.40
CA PRO A 214 3.44 -16.84 -1.92
C PRO A 214 2.73 -16.06 -0.80
N VAL A 215 1.42 -15.90 -0.94
CA VAL A 215 0.57 -15.23 0.07
C VAL A 215 -0.30 -16.30 0.73
N GLU A 216 -0.32 -16.34 2.07
CA GLU A 216 -1.23 -17.21 2.81
C GLU A 216 -2.67 -16.79 2.52
N LYS A 217 -3.42 -17.67 1.84
CA LYS A 217 -4.83 -17.51 1.54
C LYS A 217 -5.71 -18.16 2.61
N VAL A 218 -6.87 -17.57 2.84
CA VAL A 218 -7.91 -18.05 3.76
C VAL A 218 -9.22 -18.19 2.99
N SER A 219 -9.74 -19.41 2.88
CA SER A 219 -11.06 -19.67 2.31
C SER A 219 -12.16 -19.13 3.23
N LEU A 220 -13.14 -18.44 2.66
CA LEU A 220 -14.24 -17.83 3.39
C LEU A 220 -15.50 -18.69 3.25
N THR A 221 -15.93 -19.30 4.35
CA THR A 221 -17.20 -20.03 4.43
C THR A 221 -18.34 -19.04 4.66
N PHE A 222 -19.42 -19.14 3.90
CA PHE A 222 -20.61 -18.29 4.04
C PHE A 222 -21.87 -19.17 4.09
N THR A 223 -22.32 -19.53 5.29
CA THR A 223 -23.60 -20.25 5.47
C THR A 223 -24.83 -19.33 5.39
N LYS A 224 -24.69 -18.07 5.82
CA LYS A 224 -25.72 -17.05 5.66
C LYS A 224 -25.76 -16.52 4.21
N ALA A 225 -26.96 -16.28 3.69
CA ALA A 225 -27.14 -15.60 2.41
C ALA A 225 -26.57 -14.16 2.45
N ALA A 226 -26.23 -13.62 1.28
CA ALA A 226 -25.92 -12.21 1.14
C ALA A 226 -27.19 -11.36 1.39
N ALA A 227 -27.02 -10.24 2.08
CA ALA A 227 -28.08 -9.31 2.41
C ALA A 227 -27.78 -7.91 1.85
N GLU A 228 -28.82 -7.11 1.65
CA GLU A 228 -28.72 -5.71 1.23
C GLU A 228 -29.50 -4.82 2.19
N ILE A 229 -28.95 -3.65 2.52
CA ILE A 229 -29.64 -2.61 3.29
C ILE A 229 -29.31 -1.23 2.72
N GLN A 230 -30.30 -0.33 2.71
CA GLN A 230 -30.07 1.09 2.47
C GLN A 230 -29.92 1.79 3.83
N LEU A 231 -28.74 2.34 4.09
CA LEU A 231 -28.47 3.13 5.30
C LEU A 231 -28.74 4.61 5.01
N ASP A 232 -29.07 5.37 6.06
CA ASP A 232 -29.17 6.83 6.01
C ASP A 232 -27.88 7.42 6.59
N ALA A 233 -27.08 8.09 5.77
CA ALA A 233 -25.85 8.75 6.18
C ALA A 233 -25.95 10.28 6.00
N THR A 234 -27.17 10.84 5.97
CA THR A 234 -27.42 12.28 5.77
C THR A 234 -27.15 13.14 7.02
N ALA A 235 -27.07 12.52 8.19
CA ALA A 235 -26.86 13.17 9.49
C ALA A 235 -25.47 12.82 10.07
N ASP A 236 -25.37 12.56 11.37
CA ASP A 236 -24.16 12.01 12.00
C ASP A 236 -24.03 10.48 11.76
N TRP A 237 -22.92 9.88 12.19
CA TRP A 237 -22.54 8.49 11.98
C TRP A 237 -23.68 7.47 12.20
N GLN A 238 -24.08 6.82 11.11
CA GLN A 238 -25.02 5.72 11.10
C GLN A 238 -24.28 4.39 11.32
N TYR A 239 -24.30 3.90 12.56
CA TYR A 239 -23.68 2.63 12.96
C TYR A 239 -24.53 1.42 12.53
N PHE A 240 -23.87 0.34 12.11
CA PHE A 240 -24.51 -0.88 11.60
C PHE A 240 -23.81 -2.15 12.11
N SER A 241 -24.59 -3.19 12.41
CA SER A 241 -24.09 -4.51 12.80
C SER A 241 -24.35 -5.53 11.68
N LEU A 242 -23.28 -6.16 11.20
CA LEU A 242 -23.34 -7.20 10.17
C LEU A 242 -23.81 -8.54 10.74
N ALA A 243 -23.68 -8.72 12.06
CA ALA A 243 -24.13 -9.92 12.77
C ALA A 243 -25.66 -9.97 12.94
N THR A 244 -26.29 -8.82 13.25
CA THR A 244 -27.76 -8.69 13.43
C THR A 244 -28.47 -8.10 12.20
N GLY A 245 -27.71 -7.62 11.21
CA GLY A 245 -28.25 -6.98 10.01
C GLY A 245 -29.02 -5.68 10.29
N SER A 246 -28.75 -5.02 11.42
CA SER A 246 -29.55 -3.91 11.95
C SER A 246 -28.71 -2.67 12.29
N VAL A 247 -29.36 -1.51 12.22
CA VAL A 247 -28.83 -0.22 12.71
C VAL A 247 -28.60 -0.29 14.22
N VAL A 248 -27.49 0.34 14.67
CA VAL A 248 -27.07 0.41 16.07
C VAL A 248 -27.15 1.87 16.56
N SER A 249 -27.57 2.07 17.81
CA SER A 249 -27.63 3.41 18.42
C SER A 249 -26.23 4.02 18.56
N ALA A 250 -26.10 5.31 18.24
CA ALA A 250 -24.84 6.06 18.38
C ALA A 250 -24.28 6.07 19.83
N THR A 251 -25.14 5.86 20.84
CA THR A 251 -24.70 5.69 22.24
C THR A 251 -23.87 4.42 22.49
N GLN A 252 -23.89 3.45 21.57
CA GLN A 252 -23.08 2.22 21.63
C GLN A 252 -21.79 2.30 20.80
N SER A 253 -21.45 3.46 20.24
CA SER A 253 -20.24 3.69 19.43
C SER A 253 -18.94 3.25 20.11
N ASN A 254 -18.86 3.30 21.44
CA ASN A 254 -17.70 2.87 22.23
C ASN A 254 -17.71 1.38 22.64
N THR A 255 -18.58 0.56 22.04
CA THR A 255 -18.75 -0.89 22.29
C THR A 255 -18.39 -1.71 21.05
N THR A 256 -18.53 -3.04 21.11
CA THR A 256 -18.35 -3.97 19.98
C THR A 256 -19.67 -4.42 19.31
N SER A 257 -20.77 -3.69 19.48
CA SER A 257 -22.08 -4.08 18.92
C SER A 257 -22.27 -3.75 17.43
N TRP A 258 -21.45 -2.85 16.89
CA TRP A 258 -21.44 -2.41 15.49
C TRP A 258 -20.13 -2.80 14.80
N ASP A 259 -20.14 -2.96 13.49
CA ASP A 259 -18.96 -3.37 12.70
C ASP A 259 -18.47 -2.25 11.76
N ILE A 260 -19.42 -1.58 11.12
CA ILE A 260 -19.22 -0.55 10.10
C ILE A 260 -20.16 0.63 10.37
N ALA A 261 -19.74 1.86 10.05
CA ALA A 261 -20.58 3.04 10.11
C ALA A 261 -20.31 4.00 8.94
N PHE A 262 -21.34 4.75 8.56
CA PHE A 262 -21.31 5.70 7.45
C PHE A 262 -21.72 7.11 7.89
N LYS A 263 -21.11 8.13 7.31
CA LYS A 263 -21.51 9.54 7.44
C LYS A 263 -21.14 10.26 6.15
N GLU A 264 -22.10 10.90 5.48
CA GLU A 264 -21.92 11.34 4.08
C GLU A 264 -21.35 10.19 3.21
N TYR A 265 -20.16 10.38 2.64
CA TYR A 265 -19.39 9.36 1.92
C TYR A 265 -18.25 8.73 2.77
N TYR A 266 -18.05 9.20 4.00
CA TYR A 266 -17.05 8.66 4.93
C TYR A 266 -17.50 7.30 5.47
N VAL A 267 -16.55 6.37 5.58
CA VAL A 267 -16.77 5.01 6.10
C VAL A 267 -15.78 4.73 7.20
N LYS A 268 -16.25 4.19 8.34
CA LYS A 268 -15.40 3.72 9.43
C LYS A 268 -15.75 2.31 9.89
N LEU A 269 -14.77 1.63 10.48
CA LEU A 269 -14.92 0.32 11.11
C LEU A 269 -14.74 0.39 12.63
N ASN A 270 -15.25 -0.61 13.33
CA ASN A 270 -15.05 -0.77 14.76
C ASN A 270 -13.66 -1.33 15.08
N GLY A 271 -12.65 -0.50 14.91
CA GLY A 271 -11.24 -0.80 15.15
C GLY A 271 -10.36 0.42 14.90
N GLY A 272 -9.03 0.22 14.86
CA GLY A 272 -8.08 1.31 14.65
C GLY A 272 -8.26 2.44 15.68
N VAL A 273 -8.44 3.68 15.20
CA VAL A 273 -8.76 4.85 16.05
C VAL A 273 -10.25 5.00 16.39
N ASN A 274 -11.13 4.19 15.79
CA ASN A 274 -12.58 4.42 15.76
C ASN A 274 -13.41 3.51 16.69
N GLY A 275 -12.83 2.46 17.25
CA GLY A 275 -13.58 1.50 18.06
C GLY A 275 -12.70 0.52 18.83
N LYS A 276 -13.33 -0.31 19.66
CA LYS A 276 -12.65 -1.32 20.51
C LYS A 276 -12.57 -2.71 19.87
N GLY A 277 -13.25 -2.92 18.75
CA GLY A 277 -13.22 -4.17 18.01
C GLY A 277 -11.96 -4.35 17.16
N LYS A 278 -11.95 -5.39 16.34
CA LYS A 278 -10.84 -5.76 15.44
C LYS A 278 -11.02 -5.22 14.01
N GLY A 279 -11.79 -4.15 13.83
CA GLY A 279 -12.14 -3.57 12.54
C GLY A 279 -10.92 -3.15 11.69
N GLU A 280 -10.76 -3.83 10.55
CA GLU A 280 -9.72 -3.58 9.54
C GLU A 280 -10.28 -3.89 8.15
N ALA A 281 -9.79 -3.22 7.09
CA ALA A 281 -10.29 -3.38 5.73
C ALA A 281 -9.20 -3.80 4.73
N LEU A 282 -9.58 -4.65 3.78
CA LEU A 282 -8.78 -5.06 2.62
C LEU A 282 -9.61 -4.86 1.34
N LYS A 283 -9.05 -4.15 0.35
CA LYS A 283 -9.61 -4.09 -1.00
C LYS A 283 -9.37 -5.40 -1.74
N THR A 284 -10.40 -5.94 -2.40
CA THR A 284 -10.21 -6.97 -3.43
C THR A 284 -10.09 -6.32 -4.81
N GLU A 285 -9.48 -7.02 -5.76
CA GLU A 285 -9.47 -6.62 -7.18
C GLU A 285 -10.73 -7.10 -7.94
N SER A 286 -11.84 -7.38 -7.23
CA SER A 286 -13.11 -7.79 -7.84
C SER A 286 -14.24 -6.80 -7.60
N LYS A 287 -15.14 -6.72 -8.58
CA LYS A 287 -16.46 -6.06 -8.49
C LYS A 287 -17.62 -7.06 -8.52
N ASP A 288 -17.33 -8.34 -8.76
CA ASP A 288 -18.30 -9.43 -8.63
C ASP A 288 -18.32 -9.91 -7.18
N PHE A 289 -19.42 -9.63 -6.50
CA PHE A 289 -19.65 -10.02 -5.11
C PHE A 289 -19.58 -11.54 -4.89
N GLU A 290 -20.00 -12.34 -5.88
CA GLU A 290 -20.09 -13.80 -5.73
C GLU A 290 -18.76 -14.50 -6.05
N SER A 291 -17.89 -13.89 -6.86
CA SER A 291 -16.51 -14.37 -7.07
C SER A 291 -15.68 -14.41 -5.77
N VAL A 292 -15.95 -13.50 -4.84
CA VAL A 292 -15.15 -13.35 -3.61
C VAL A 292 -15.51 -14.43 -2.59
N LYS A 293 -14.64 -15.46 -2.52
CA LYS A 293 -14.73 -16.65 -1.67
C LYS A 293 -13.43 -16.97 -0.90
N GLU A 294 -12.42 -16.14 -1.06
CA GLU A 294 -11.13 -16.23 -0.37
C GLU A 294 -10.63 -14.83 0.02
N THR A 295 -9.72 -14.78 0.98
CA THR A 295 -8.95 -13.60 1.37
C THR A 295 -7.50 -13.99 1.68
N ILE A 296 -6.71 -13.07 2.20
CA ILE A 296 -5.31 -13.28 2.61
C ILE A 296 -5.11 -12.87 4.07
N THR A 297 -4.05 -13.32 4.75
CA THR A 297 -3.83 -12.95 6.17
C THR A 297 -3.18 -11.58 6.39
N VAL A 298 -2.67 -10.94 5.33
CA VAL A 298 -1.90 -9.68 5.38
C VAL A 298 -2.54 -8.56 4.53
N GLY A 299 -2.10 -7.32 4.74
CA GLY A 299 -2.54 -6.17 3.93
C GLY A 299 -3.86 -5.51 4.36
N PHE A 300 -4.48 -5.99 5.44
CA PHE A 300 -5.60 -5.31 6.10
C PHE A 300 -5.12 -4.00 6.74
N GLU A 301 -5.83 -2.90 6.48
CA GLU A 301 -5.52 -1.58 7.03
C GLU A 301 -6.52 -1.20 8.14
N LYS A 302 -6.00 -0.63 9.23
CA LYS A 302 -6.77 -0.10 10.35
C LYS A 302 -7.31 1.30 10.04
N ASP A 303 -8.45 1.61 10.63
CA ASP A 303 -8.96 2.98 10.67
C ASP A 303 -7.97 3.95 11.32
N LYS A 304 -7.83 5.13 10.73
CA LYS A 304 -6.88 6.18 11.14
C LYS A 304 -7.45 7.58 10.89
N GLU A 305 -6.82 8.60 11.47
CA GLU A 305 -7.11 9.99 11.09
C GLU A 305 -6.62 10.23 9.65
N VAL A 306 -7.48 10.77 8.79
CA VAL A 306 -7.17 11.13 7.40
C VAL A 306 -7.47 12.61 7.18
N THR A 307 -6.51 13.34 6.61
CA THR A 307 -6.72 14.72 6.14
C THR A 307 -7.32 14.71 4.74
N PHE A 308 -8.50 15.29 4.61
CA PHE A 308 -9.18 15.55 3.34
C PHE A 308 -8.97 17.00 2.91
N LYS A 309 -8.82 17.23 1.60
CA LYS A 309 -8.64 18.56 1.01
C LYS A 309 -9.79 18.92 0.10
N ALA A 310 -10.52 19.98 0.47
CA ALA A 310 -11.57 20.56 -0.34
C ALA A 310 -10.99 21.46 -1.45
N MET A 311 -11.80 21.70 -2.49
CA MET A 311 -11.52 22.72 -3.50
C MET A 311 -11.39 24.09 -2.79
N GLY A 312 -10.33 24.84 -3.10
CA GLY A 312 -9.95 26.05 -2.36
C GLY A 312 -8.98 25.84 -1.20
N GLY A 313 -8.51 24.61 -0.95
CA GLY A 313 -7.40 24.34 -0.01
C GLY A 313 -7.78 24.23 1.46
N LYS A 314 -9.07 24.28 1.81
CA LYS A 314 -9.54 23.98 3.17
C LYS A 314 -9.28 22.51 3.49
N GLU A 315 -8.55 22.26 4.57
CA GLU A 315 -8.34 20.93 5.15
C GLU A 315 -9.44 20.58 6.16
N THR A 316 -9.83 19.31 6.20
CA THR A 316 -10.66 18.71 7.26
C THR A 316 -10.09 17.34 7.64
N LYS A 317 -10.03 17.04 8.93
CA LYS A 317 -9.61 15.74 9.46
C LYS A 317 -10.83 14.94 9.87
N GLU A 318 -10.85 13.65 9.55
CA GLU A 318 -11.87 12.71 10.03
C GLU A 318 -11.23 11.35 10.32
N ASN A 319 -11.75 10.63 11.31
CA ASN A 319 -11.30 9.29 11.65
C ASN A 319 -12.07 8.28 10.81
N VAL A 320 -11.40 7.58 9.89
CA VAL A 320 -12.04 6.74 8.87
C VAL A 320 -11.24 5.48 8.55
N SER A 321 -11.90 4.56 7.84
CA SER A 321 -11.23 3.54 7.05
C SER A 321 -10.72 4.18 5.74
N PRO A 322 -9.39 4.32 5.54
CA PRO A 322 -8.83 4.89 4.31
C PRO A 322 -9.11 4.01 3.08
N VAL A 323 -9.20 2.69 3.28
CA VAL A 323 -9.51 1.70 2.24
C VAL A 323 -10.96 1.82 1.75
N LEU A 324 -11.90 2.16 2.63
CA LEU A 324 -13.34 2.16 2.31
C LEU A 324 -13.94 3.53 1.97
N THR A 325 -13.34 4.65 2.39
CA THR A 325 -13.93 5.99 2.17
C THR A 325 -13.91 6.40 0.69
N GLY A 326 -12.74 6.46 0.05
CA GLY A 326 -12.61 6.99 -1.31
C GLY A 326 -12.59 8.52 -1.35
N GLY A 327 -13.35 9.14 -2.27
CA GLY A 327 -13.44 10.60 -2.39
C GLY A 327 -13.14 11.15 -3.79
N PHE A 328 -12.68 12.40 -3.88
CA PHE A 328 -12.49 13.13 -5.14
C PHE A 328 -11.45 12.47 -6.06
N GLY A 329 -11.86 12.16 -7.30
CA GLY A 329 -11.05 11.44 -8.28
C GLY A 329 -10.71 9.98 -7.91
N SER A 330 -11.13 9.50 -6.73
CA SER A 330 -10.67 8.21 -6.21
C SER A 330 -11.24 7.03 -6.99
N THR A 331 -10.36 6.24 -7.59
CA THR A 331 -10.70 4.95 -8.25
C THR A 331 -10.85 3.79 -7.26
N THR A 332 -10.62 4.04 -5.96
CA THR A 332 -10.79 3.10 -4.83
C THR A 332 -11.64 3.72 -3.72
N GLY A 333 -11.90 2.97 -2.63
CA GLY A 333 -12.96 3.30 -1.69
C GLY A 333 -14.35 2.92 -2.22
N THR A 334 -15.38 3.11 -1.41
CA THR A 334 -16.77 2.83 -1.77
C THR A 334 -17.30 3.86 -2.78
N ILE A 335 -16.95 5.14 -2.61
CA ILE A 335 -17.46 6.26 -3.42
C ILE A 335 -16.34 6.97 -4.19
N ASN A 336 -16.60 7.23 -5.47
CA ASN A 336 -15.88 8.18 -6.31
C ASN A 336 -16.65 9.51 -6.34
N ILE A 337 -15.95 10.63 -6.20
CA ILE A 337 -16.51 11.98 -6.39
C ILE A 337 -15.88 12.60 -7.64
N ASN A 338 -16.69 12.92 -8.65
CA ASN A 338 -16.22 13.47 -9.94
C ASN A 338 -17.38 14.21 -10.64
N PRO A 339 -17.19 15.44 -11.16
CA PRO A 339 -18.19 16.14 -11.97
C PRO A 339 -18.76 15.31 -13.13
N ALA A 340 -17.96 14.43 -13.75
CA ALA A 340 -18.41 13.54 -14.82
C ALA A 340 -19.52 12.55 -14.40
N ASN A 341 -19.66 12.26 -13.10
CA ASN A 341 -20.70 11.35 -12.59
C ASN A 341 -22.11 11.94 -12.72
N MET A 342 -22.25 13.26 -12.81
CA MET A 342 -23.55 13.94 -12.83
C MET A 342 -24.45 13.47 -13.99
N GLN A 343 -23.88 13.17 -15.16
CA GLN A 343 -24.64 12.68 -16.32
C GLN A 343 -25.34 11.33 -16.07
N LYS A 344 -24.74 10.45 -15.25
CA LYS A 344 -25.30 9.12 -14.93
C LYS A 344 -26.09 9.12 -13.62
N TRP A 345 -25.62 9.84 -12.61
CA TRP A 345 -26.11 9.72 -11.24
C TRP A 345 -26.97 10.88 -10.77
N GLY A 346 -26.92 12.04 -11.44
CA GLY A 346 -27.62 13.27 -11.05
C GLY A 346 -26.86 14.15 -10.04
N SER A 347 -25.79 13.63 -9.44
CA SER A 347 -24.86 14.35 -8.56
C SER A 347 -23.44 13.80 -8.77
N VAL A 348 -22.45 14.39 -8.10
CA VAL A 348 -21.01 14.09 -8.29
C VAL A 348 -20.58 12.73 -7.74
N TYR A 349 -21.41 12.06 -6.94
CA TYR A 349 -21.10 10.79 -6.28
C TYR A 349 -21.44 9.59 -7.17
N ALA A 350 -20.53 8.61 -7.22
CA ALA A 350 -20.76 7.31 -7.85
C ALA A 350 -20.18 6.17 -6.99
N PRO A 351 -20.93 5.07 -6.77
CA PRO A 351 -20.36 3.86 -6.20
C PRO A 351 -19.26 3.28 -7.10
N ASN A 352 -18.08 3.04 -6.54
CA ASN A 352 -16.98 2.36 -7.23
C ASN A 352 -17.28 0.88 -7.49
N ASN A 353 -18.25 0.29 -6.76
CA ASN A 353 -18.65 -1.12 -6.85
C ASN A 353 -17.52 -2.14 -6.56
N TRP A 354 -16.43 -1.74 -5.92
CA TRP A 354 -15.43 -2.70 -5.41
C TRP A 354 -16.00 -3.54 -4.28
N VAL A 355 -15.64 -4.82 -4.25
CA VAL A 355 -15.86 -5.70 -3.11
C VAL A 355 -14.66 -5.60 -2.17
N TYR A 356 -14.94 -5.47 -0.88
CA TYR A 356 -13.94 -5.43 0.19
C TYR A 356 -14.13 -6.63 1.11
N ILE A 357 -13.04 -7.13 1.67
CA ILE A 357 -13.10 -7.95 2.88
C ILE A 357 -12.82 -7.03 4.06
N ILE A 358 -13.61 -7.16 5.12
CA ILE A 358 -13.33 -6.51 6.40
C ILE A 358 -13.23 -7.55 7.50
N LYS A 359 -12.47 -7.23 8.55
CA LYS A 359 -12.61 -7.85 9.86
C LYS A 359 -13.74 -7.15 10.62
N THR A 360 -14.61 -7.92 11.26
CA THR A 360 -15.72 -7.43 12.10
C THR A 360 -15.23 -7.07 13.51
N ALA A 361 -16.11 -6.50 14.34
CA ALA A 361 -15.75 -6.11 15.70
C ALA A 361 -15.31 -7.29 16.58
N ASP A 362 -15.96 -8.46 16.44
CA ASP A 362 -15.61 -9.71 17.14
C ASP A 362 -14.38 -10.43 16.53
N GLY A 363 -14.11 -10.18 15.24
CA GLY A 363 -12.95 -10.71 14.51
C GLY A 363 -13.28 -11.80 13.48
N LYS A 364 -14.52 -11.93 13.01
CA LYS A 364 -14.84 -12.69 11.78
C LYS A 364 -14.48 -11.89 10.53
N TYR A 365 -14.46 -12.57 9.39
CA TYR A 365 -14.47 -11.87 8.10
C TYR A 365 -15.90 -11.56 7.64
N ALA A 366 -16.07 -10.45 6.93
CA ALA A 366 -17.25 -10.19 6.11
C ALA A 366 -16.82 -9.64 4.75
N LYS A 367 -17.58 -9.94 3.68
CA LYS A 367 -17.45 -9.24 2.40
C LYS A 367 -18.52 -8.17 2.27
N VAL A 368 -18.13 -6.99 1.79
CA VAL A 368 -18.99 -5.79 1.69
C VAL A 368 -18.79 -5.06 0.37
N GLN A 369 -19.86 -4.46 -0.15
CA GLN A 369 -19.88 -3.69 -1.39
C GLN A 369 -20.97 -2.60 -1.30
N VAL A 370 -20.65 -1.36 -1.67
CA VAL A 370 -21.66 -0.31 -1.86
C VAL A 370 -22.07 -0.31 -3.33
N THR A 371 -23.36 -0.53 -3.60
CA THR A 371 -23.93 -0.72 -4.95
C THR A 371 -24.74 0.47 -5.44
N ASP A 372 -25.34 1.25 -4.52
CA ASP A 372 -25.96 2.54 -4.76
C ASP A 372 -25.58 3.51 -3.63
N PHE A 373 -25.78 4.81 -3.83
CA PHE A 373 -25.56 5.89 -2.85
C PHE A 373 -26.77 6.83 -2.71
N TYR A 374 -27.86 6.53 -3.43
CA TYR A 374 -29.02 7.40 -3.54
C TYR A 374 -30.32 6.74 -3.10
N LYS A 375 -31.23 7.55 -2.58
CA LYS A 375 -32.61 7.17 -2.24
C LYS A 375 -33.57 8.25 -2.74
N GLU A 376 -34.80 7.86 -3.05
CA GLU A 376 -35.87 8.83 -3.28
C GLU A 376 -36.44 9.31 -1.94
N VAL A 377 -36.47 10.63 -1.74
CA VAL A 377 -37.00 11.30 -0.56
C VAL A 377 -37.91 12.43 -1.05
N SER A 378 -39.21 12.37 -0.74
CA SER A 378 -40.20 13.36 -1.15
C SER A 378 -40.20 13.69 -2.65
N GLY A 379 -40.10 12.66 -3.52
CA GLY A 379 -40.05 12.83 -4.98
C GLY A 379 -38.70 13.31 -5.53
N LYS A 380 -37.68 13.49 -4.68
CA LYS A 380 -36.33 13.91 -5.07
C LYS A 380 -35.31 12.80 -4.82
N LYS A 381 -34.49 12.49 -5.83
CA LYS A 381 -33.28 11.67 -5.66
C LYS A 381 -32.27 12.42 -4.79
N THR A 382 -31.87 11.81 -3.67
CA THR A 382 -30.98 12.41 -2.66
C THR A 382 -29.81 11.46 -2.40
N GLU A 383 -28.59 12.01 -2.34
CA GLU A 383 -27.33 11.32 -2.01
C GLU A 383 -27.20 11.01 -0.51
N ASN A 384 -26.06 10.44 -0.10
CA ASN A 384 -25.75 10.04 1.28
C ASN A 384 -26.68 8.93 1.81
N PHE A 385 -27.19 8.07 0.92
CA PHE A 385 -27.91 6.85 1.27
C PHE A 385 -27.17 5.61 0.72
N PRO A 386 -26.03 5.19 1.33
CA PRO A 386 -25.28 4.04 0.85
C PRO A 386 -26.12 2.76 0.94
N LYS A 387 -26.31 2.10 -0.21
CA LYS A 387 -26.88 0.77 -0.32
C LYS A 387 -25.76 -0.26 -0.18
N LEU A 388 -25.69 -0.87 1.00
CA LEU A 388 -24.67 -1.83 1.40
C LEU A 388 -25.15 -3.26 1.11
N LYS A 389 -24.49 -3.95 0.17
CA LYS A 389 -24.55 -5.41 0.04
C LYS A 389 -23.46 -6.02 0.92
N TYR A 390 -23.81 -7.00 1.75
CA TYR A 390 -22.88 -7.64 2.68
C TYR A 390 -23.16 -9.14 2.88
N GLN A 391 -22.13 -9.88 3.28
CA GLN A 391 -22.25 -11.29 3.67
C GLN A 391 -21.20 -11.59 4.74
N LEU A 392 -21.66 -12.01 5.93
CA LEU A 392 -20.81 -12.38 7.06
C LEU A 392 -20.26 -13.79 6.84
N SER A 393 -18.96 -13.98 7.02
CA SER A 393 -18.32 -15.30 6.98
C SER A 393 -18.37 -15.98 8.33
N ASP A 394 -18.47 -17.30 8.31
CA ASP A 394 -18.28 -18.16 9.48
C ASP A 394 -16.78 -18.34 9.82
N THR A 395 -15.89 -17.98 8.88
CA THR A 395 -14.44 -17.99 9.08
C THR A 395 -14.00 -16.85 10.01
N GLN A 396 -13.34 -17.20 11.11
CA GLN A 396 -12.66 -16.27 12.00
C GLN A 396 -11.38 -15.72 11.35
N SER A 397 -11.07 -14.45 11.57
CA SER A 397 -9.74 -13.88 11.30
C SER A 397 -8.77 -14.24 12.42
N LYS A 398 -7.53 -14.52 12.03
CA LYS A 398 -6.40 -14.74 12.93
C LYS A 398 -5.82 -13.41 13.42
#